data_AF-A0A1E2V865-F1
#
_entry.id   AF-A0A1E2V865-F1
#
_cell.length_a   1.000
_cell.length_b   1.000
_cell.length_c   1.000
_cell.angle_alpha   90.00
_cell.angle_beta   90.00
_cell.angle_gamma   90.00
#
_symmetry.space_group_name_H-M   'P 1'
#
loop_
_entity.id
_entity.type
_entity.pdbx_description
1 polymer ?
#
loop_
_entity_poly.entity_id
_entity_poly.type
_entity_poly.pdbx_seq_one_letter_code
_entity_poly.pdbx_strand_id
1 'polypeptide(L)'
;MRVIGNKDDFAIEYEKTHENKYLMGRLILWINGFQIGTLDDEQMLSATNHQLKKLKSEEINISQIPINKNELLKIIKNDDRFLLNLGDTFDDFWILVCSVEDCITIFWELEENSFFEYPGYPKNMMSYTTSRESIKDVINQLEQELH
;
A
#
# COMPACT_ATOMS: atom_id res chain seq x y z
N MET A 1 -7.30 1.04 -18.01
CA MET A 1 -7.27 1.39 -16.57
C MET A 1 -8.58 1.02 -15.86
N ARG A 2 -8.48 0.38 -14.70
CA ARG A 2 -9.60 -0.06 -13.82
C ARG A 2 -9.35 0.36 -12.39
N VAL A 3 -10.41 0.57 -11.61
CA VAL A 3 -10.34 0.93 -10.18
C VAL A 3 -11.17 -0.06 -9.37
N ILE A 4 -10.60 -0.57 -8.29
CA ILE A 4 -11.24 -1.45 -7.31
C ILE A 4 -11.22 -0.75 -5.95
N GLY A 5 -12.37 -0.62 -5.28
CA GLY A 5 -12.50 0.06 -4.00
C GLY A 5 -12.90 1.53 -4.10
N ASN A 6 -12.66 2.29 -3.04
CA ASN A 6 -12.96 3.72 -2.96
C ASN A 6 -11.66 4.53 -2.79
N LYS A 7 -11.39 5.45 -3.73
CA LYS A 7 -10.17 6.29 -3.70
C LYS A 7 -10.08 7.17 -2.45
N ASP A 8 -11.22 7.56 -1.88
CA ASP A 8 -11.29 8.36 -0.65
C ASP A 8 -11.15 7.52 0.64
N ASP A 9 -10.98 6.20 0.51
CA ASP A 9 -10.72 5.27 1.63
C ASP A 9 -9.50 4.40 1.31
N PHE A 10 -9.73 3.27 0.64
CA PHE A 10 -8.71 2.40 0.09
C PHE A 10 -9.15 1.89 -1.29
N ALA A 11 -8.29 2.07 -2.29
CA ALA A 11 -8.51 1.54 -3.63
C ALA A 11 -7.21 1.14 -4.32
N ILE A 12 -7.37 0.29 -5.33
CA ILE A 12 -6.30 -0.11 -6.25
C ILE A 12 -6.73 0.30 -7.65
N GLU A 13 -5.92 1.13 -8.29
CA GLU A 13 -6.08 1.46 -9.70
C GLU A 13 -4.99 0.77 -10.50
N TYR A 14 -5.38 0.04 -11.53
CA TYR A 14 -4.45 -0.81 -12.25
C TYR A 14 -4.80 -0.97 -13.72
N GLU A 15 -3.82 -1.40 -14.49
CA GLU A 15 -3.95 -1.73 -15.90
C GLU A 15 -3.11 -2.96 -16.23
N LYS A 16 -3.73 -3.97 -16.84
CA LYS A 16 -3.02 -5.11 -17.42
C LYS A 16 -2.40 -4.64 -18.74
N THR A 17 -1.10 -4.83 -18.92
CA THR A 17 -0.39 -4.41 -20.15
C THR A 17 -0.21 -5.59 -21.08
N HIS A 18 0.42 -6.65 -20.61
CA HIS A 18 0.62 -7.87 -21.39
C HIS A 18 0.75 -9.12 -20.51
N GLU A 19 0.43 -10.26 -21.10
CA GLU A 19 0.49 -11.56 -20.46
C GLU A 19 1.36 -12.49 -21.31
N ASN A 20 2.63 -12.59 -20.93
CA ASN A 20 3.58 -13.52 -21.55
C ASN A 20 3.80 -14.71 -20.60
N LYS A 21 4.92 -14.70 -19.87
CA LYS A 21 5.21 -15.69 -18.82
C LYS A 21 4.56 -15.33 -17.48
N TYR A 22 4.30 -14.04 -17.27
CA TYR A 22 3.67 -13.47 -16.08
C TYR A 22 2.69 -12.39 -16.51
N LEU A 23 1.69 -12.12 -15.67
CA LEU A 23 0.77 -11.01 -15.85
C LEU A 23 1.46 -9.71 -15.44
N MET A 24 1.79 -8.89 -16.44
CA MET A 24 2.41 -7.59 -16.25
C MET A 24 1.37 -6.48 -16.30
N GLY A 25 1.67 -5.38 -15.61
CA GLY A 25 0.80 -4.22 -15.62
C GLY A 25 1.30 -3.08 -14.76
N ARG A 26 0.48 -2.04 -14.70
CA ARG A 26 0.72 -0.83 -13.90
C ARG A 26 -0.27 -0.84 -12.74
N LEU A 27 0.14 -0.38 -11.57
CA LEU A 27 -0.70 -0.37 -10.39
C LEU A 27 -0.31 0.80 -9.48
N ILE A 28 -1.31 1.52 -9.01
CA ILE A 28 -1.19 2.52 -7.95
C ILE A 28 -2.14 2.18 -6.81
N LEU A 29 -1.72 2.53 -5.60
CA LEU A 29 -2.60 2.51 -4.43
C LEU A 29 -3.22 3.88 -4.24
N TRP A 30 -4.49 3.88 -3.84
CA TRP A 30 -5.18 5.06 -3.36
C TRP A 30 -5.46 4.88 -1.88
N ILE A 31 -5.02 5.85 -1.06
CA ILE A 31 -5.24 5.86 0.38
C ILE A 31 -5.75 7.25 0.77
N ASN A 32 -7.01 7.34 1.18
CA ASN A 32 -7.65 8.61 1.60
C ASN A 32 -7.43 9.76 0.59
N GLY A 33 -7.62 9.48 -0.69
CA GLY A 33 -7.46 10.41 -1.80
C GLY A 33 -6.02 10.62 -2.28
N PHE A 34 -5.02 10.04 -1.60
CA PHE A 34 -3.62 10.12 -2.01
C PHE A 34 -3.23 8.94 -2.89
N GLN A 35 -2.60 9.25 -4.03
CA GLN A 35 -1.98 8.27 -4.90
C GLN A 35 -0.61 7.88 -4.36
N ILE A 36 -0.34 6.58 -4.24
CA ILE A 36 0.96 6.02 -3.89
C ILE A 36 1.40 5.12 -5.04
N GLY A 37 2.63 5.34 -5.49
CA GLY A 37 3.23 4.73 -6.67
C GLY A 37 2.86 5.44 -7.97
N THR A 38 3.32 4.87 -9.09
CA THR A 38 3.13 5.43 -10.43
C THR A 38 2.52 4.45 -11.43
N LEU A 39 1.88 4.99 -12.47
CA LEU A 39 1.45 4.24 -13.66
C LEU A 39 2.45 4.32 -14.83
N ASP A 40 3.58 4.99 -14.62
CA ASP A 40 4.61 5.18 -15.64
C ASP A 40 5.52 3.95 -15.81
N ASP A 41 5.45 3.00 -14.88
CA ASP A 41 6.28 1.80 -14.92
C ASP A 41 5.46 0.51 -14.76
N GLU A 42 5.96 -0.57 -15.35
CA GLU A 42 5.32 -1.88 -15.38
C GLU A 42 5.94 -2.82 -14.36
N GLN A 43 5.09 -3.54 -13.63
CA GLN A 43 5.48 -4.54 -12.66
C GLN A 43 4.68 -5.83 -12.84
N MET A 44 5.13 -6.87 -12.15
CA MET A 44 4.43 -8.14 -12.11
C MET A 44 3.24 -8.03 -11.14
N LEU A 45 2.01 -7.91 -11.67
CA LEU A 45 0.82 -7.71 -10.86
C LEU A 45 0.57 -8.84 -9.86
N SER A 46 0.98 -10.06 -10.20
CA SER A 46 0.88 -11.22 -9.29
C SER A 46 1.82 -11.13 -8.10
N ALA A 47 3.02 -10.55 -8.27
CA ALA A 47 3.97 -10.32 -7.19
C ALA A 47 3.44 -9.23 -6.24
N THR A 48 2.97 -8.11 -6.77
CA THR A 48 2.34 -7.03 -6.00
C THR A 48 1.11 -7.54 -5.24
N ASN A 49 0.23 -8.31 -5.89
CA ASN A 49 -0.93 -8.92 -5.24
C ASN A 49 -0.51 -9.87 -4.10
N HIS A 50 0.54 -10.67 -4.29
CA HIS A 50 1.06 -11.52 -3.21
C HIS A 50 1.51 -10.71 -1.99
N GLN A 51 2.16 -9.57 -2.19
CA GLN A 51 2.56 -8.68 -1.08
C GLN A 51 1.32 -8.04 -0.41
N LEU A 52 0.37 -7.55 -1.20
CA LEU A 52 -0.89 -6.99 -0.68
C LEU A 52 -1.67 -7.99 0.17
N LYS A 53 -1.66 -9.28 -0.19
CA LYS A 53 -2.34 -10.33 0.60
C LYS A 53 -1.85 -10.41 2.06
N LYS A 54 -0.63 -9.96 2.37
CA LYS A 54 -0.14 -9.89 3.75
C LYS A 54 -0.99 -8.97 4.63
N LEU A 55 -1.56 -7.92 4.03
CA LEU A 55 -2.51 -7.01 4.70
C LEU A 55 -3.77 -7.74 5.20
N LYS A 56 -4.13 -8.87 4.58
CA LYS A 56 -5.29 -9.68 5.00
C LYS A 56 -5.02 -10.46 6.29
N SER A 57 -3.78 -10.92 6.50
CA SER A 57 -3.41 -11.94 7.48
C SER A 57 -2.54 -11.44 8.63
N GLU A 58 -1.80 -10.34 8.46
CA GLU A 58 -0.88 -9.87 9.48
C GLU A 58 -1.63 -9.11 10.59
N GLU A 59 -1.91 -9.83 11.67
CA GLU A 59 -1.97 -9.23 12.99
C GLU A 59 -0.54 -8.95 13.42
N ILE A 60 0.03 -7.82 12.99
CA ILE A 60 1.14 -7.28 13.77
C ILE A 60 0.48 -6.77 15.05
N ASN A 61 0.30 -7.67 16.01
CA ASN A 61 -0.45 -7.40 17.23
C ASN A 61 0.40 -6.52 18.12
N ILE A 62 0.15 -5.24 18.04
CA ILE A 62 0.89 -4.23 18.78
C ILE A 62 0.16 -3.91 20.08
N SER A 63 -0.22 -4.96 20.81
CA SER A 63 -0.79 -4.91 22.17
C SER A 63 0.08 -4.17 23.20
N GLN A 64 1.20 -3.58 22.76
CA GLN A 64 2.15 -2.82 23.56
C GLN A 64 2.52 -1.45 22.94
N ILE A 65 1.70 -0.89 22.04
CA ILE A 65 2.02 0.44 21.48
C ILE A 65 1.91 1.54 22.54
N PRO A 66 2.93 2.41 22.65
CA PRO A 66 2.80 3.66 23.38
C PRO A 66 1.69 4.56 22.80
N ILE A 67 0.87 5.16 23.66
CA ILE A 67 -0.25 6.07 23.32
C ILE A 67 0.20 7.23 22.38
N ASN A 68 1.51 7.51 22.30
CA ASN A 68 2.09 8.56 21.48
C ASN A 68 2.45 8.09 20.05
N LYS A 69 1.82 8.71 19.04
CA LYS A 69 2.11 8.53 17.60
C LYS A 69 3.61 8.62 17.27
N ASN A 70 4.36 9.52 17.89
CA ASN A 70 5.78 9.69 17.61
C ASN A 70 6.63 8.51 18.12
N GLU A 71 6.22 7.89 19.23
CA GLU A 71 6.90 6.70 19.76
C GLU A 71 6.55 5.47 18.92
N LEU A 72 5.28 5.36 18.49
CA LEU A 72 4.87 4.35 17.52
C LEU A 72 5.69 4.45 16.24
N LEU A 73 5.78 5.64 15.63
CA LEU A 73 6.55 5.88 14.41
C LEU A 73 8.02 5.46 14.57
N LYS A 74 8.64 5.71 15.72
CA LYS A 74 10.02 5.26 16.00
C LYS A 74 10.14 3.75 16.05
N ILE A 75 9.16 3.05 16.61
CA ILE A 75 9.16 1.58 16.67
C ILE A 75 9.01 1.02 15.25
N ILE A 76 7.99 1.47 14.51
CA ILE A 76 7.67 0.90 13.20
C ILE A 76 8.72 1.23 12.13
N LYS A 77 9.36 2.41 12.19
CA LYS A 77 10.43 2.77 11.24
C LYS A 77 11.70 1.92 11.39
N ASN A 78 11.92 1.29 12.55
CA ASN A 78 13.11 0.48 12.82
C ASN A 78 12.83 -1.03 12.77
N ASP A 79 11.66 -1.44 12.29
CA ASP A 79 11.23 -2.82 12.31
C ASP A 79 10.60 -3.20 10.96
N ASP A 80 11.37 -3.95 10.17
CA ASP A 80 11.01 -4.36 8.81
C ASP A 80 9.72 -5.18 8.74
N ARG A 81 9.22 -5.70 9.88
CA ARG A 81 7.93 -6.40 9.93
C ARG A 81 6.76 -5.50 9.55
N PHE A 82 6.89 -4.18 9.74
CA PHE A 82 5.86 -3.21 9.37
C PHE A 82 6.01 -2.71 7.93
N LEU A 83 7.14 -2.99 7.26
CA LEU A 83 7.42 -2.49 5.92
C LEU A 83 6.63 -3.27 4.87
N LEU A 84 5.83 -2.55 4.09
CA LEU A 84 5.11 -3.09 2.95
C LEU A 84 5.86 -2.74 1.65
N ASN A 85 6.69 -3.68 1.19
CA ASN A 85 7.32 -3.57 -0.13
C ASN A 85 6.38 -4.15 -1.20
N LEU A 86 5.98 -3.32 -2.16
CA LEU A 86 5.04 -3.67 -3.23
C LEU A 86 5.70 -3.80 -4.61
N GLY A 87 7.02 -3.60 -4.69
CA GLY A 87 7.80 -3.61 -5.92
C GLY A 87 8.07 -2.22 -6.49
N ASP A 88 8.79 -2.21 -7.61
CA ASP A 88 9.53 -1.08 -8.16
C ASP A 88 8.70 0.21 -8.32
N THR A 89 7.43 0.11 -8.72
CA THR A 89 6.54 1.28 -8.88
C THR A 89 6.26 2.03 -7.56
N PHE A 90 6.60 1.43 -6.42
CA PHE A 90 6.38 1.96 -5.08
C PHE A 90 7.68 2.34 -4.36
N ASP A 91 8.85 2.16 -4.98
CA ASP A 91 10.15 2.35 -4.34
C ASP A 91 10.42 3.81 -3.92
N ASP A 92 9.70 4.76 -4.52
CA ASP A 92 9.73 6.17 -4.09
C ASP A 92 9.04 6.42 -2.74
N PHE A 93 8.37 5.42 -2.18
CA PHE A 93 7.59 5.55 -0.95
C PHE A 93 8.06 4.60 0.14
N TRP A 94 8.22 5.17 1.33
CA TRP A 94 8.34 4.39 2.55
C TRP A 94 6.95 4.03 3.09
N ILE A 95 6.49 2.80 2.87
CA ILE A 95 5.13 2.35 3.24
C ILE A 95 5.19 1.43 4.47
N LEU A 96 4.55 1.84 5.56
CA LEU A 96 4.45 1.03 6.78
C LEU A 96 2.99 0.68 7.08
N VAL A 97 2.75 -0.51 7.60
CA VAL A 97 1.42 -1.00 7.92
C VAL A 97 1.40 -1.53 9.33
N CYS A 98 0.40 -1.13 10.11
CA CYS A 98 0.08 -1.79 11.36
C CYS A 98 -1.40 -2.18 11.45
N SER A 99 -1.66 -3.22 12.24
CA SER A 99 -3.01 -3.71 12.49
C SER A 99 -3.29 -3.71 13.98
N VAL A 100 -4.42 -3.13 14.38
CA VAL A 100 -4.93 -3.20 15.76
C VAL A 100 -6.38 -3.63 15.68
N GLU A 101 -6.70 -4.79 16.25
CA GLU A 101 -8.02 -5.41 16.13
C GLU A 101 -8.45 -5.52 14.65
N ASP A 102 -9.61 -4.96 14.33
CA ASP A 102 -10.21 -4.94 12.99
C ASP A 102 -9.83 -3.71 12.16
N CYS A 103 -8.87 -2.90 12.63
CA CYS A 103 -8.39 -1.73 11.91
C CYS A 103 -6.98 -1.95 11.37
N ILE A 104 -6.71 -1.40 10.19
CA ILE A 104 -5.38 -1.29 9.60
C ILE A 104 -5.05 0.19 9.48
N THR A 105 -3.87 0.58 9.97
CA THR A 105 -3.31 1.91 9.72
C THR A 105 -2.14 1.77 8.77
N ILE A 106 -2.20 2.54 7.68
CA ILE A 106 -1.16 2.62 6.67
C ILE A 106 -0.48 3.98 6.85
N PHE A 107 0.84 3.97 6.97
CA PHE A 107 1.69 5.16 6.95
C PHE A 107 2.47 5.19 5.65
N TRP A 108 2.64 6.38 5.09
CA TRP A 108 3.46 6.55 3.90
C TRP A 108 4.18 7.89 3.89
N GLU A 109 5.36 7.91 3.32
CA GLU A 109 6.20 9.09 3.15
C GLU A 109 6.86 8.99 1.77
N LEU A 110 6.77 10.05 0.97
CA LEU A 110 7.52 10.16 -0.28
C LEU A 110 8.99 10.40 0.06
N GLU A 111 9.90 9.61 -0.51
CA GLU A 111 11.33 9.78 -0.30
C GLU A 111 11.83 11.11 -0.88
N GLU A 112 12.85 11.70 -0.24
CA GLU A 112 13.44 12.97 -0.70
C GLU A 112 14.02 12.86 -2.11
N ASN A 113 14.49 11.67 -2.50
CA ASN A 113 15.11 11.39 -3.79
C ASN A 113 14.22 10.47 -4.64
N SER A 114 12.93 10.80 -4.78
CA SER A 114 12.02 10.04 -5.63
C SER A 114 12.50 10.04 -7.09
N PHE A 115 12.41 8.89 -7.74
CA PHE A 115 12.69 8.70 -9.16
C PHE A 115 11.59 9.32 -10.04
N PHE A 116 10.32 9.12 -9.67
CA PHE A 116 9.17 9.70 -10.37
C PHE A 116 8.77 11.06 -9.78
N GLU A 117 7.94 11.79 -10.53
CA GLU A 117 7.44 13.11 -10.13
C GLU A 117 6.06 13.03 -9.46
N TYR A 118 5.94 13.66 -8.29
CA TYR A 118 4.68 13.76 -7.54
C TYR A 118 4.39 15.23 -7.20
N PRO A 119 3.87 16.03 -8.15
CA PRO A 119 3.66 17.46 -7.95
C PRO A 119 2.72 17.76 -6.78
N GLY A 120 3.20 18.55 -5.82
CA GLY A 120 2.40 18.95 -4.66
C GLY A 120 2.18 17.85 -3.62
N TYR A 121 2.87 16.72 -3.72
CA TYR A 121 2.75 15.65 -2.72
C TYR A 121 3.27 16.11 -1.35
N PRO A 122 2.60 15.74 -0.23
CA PRO A 122 3.09 16.07 1.10
C PRO A 122 4.49 15.53 1.36
N LYS A 123 5.36 16.36 1.96
CA LYS A 123 6.73 15.99 2.35
C LYS A 123 6.86 15.34 3.73
N ASN A 124 5.75 15.22 4.45
CA ASN A 124 5.74 14.64 5.80
C ASN A 124 5.10 13.25 5.74
N MET A 125 5.49 12.40 6.69
CA MET A 125 4.80 11.14 6.94
C MET A 125 3.28 11.34 7.10
N MET A 126 2.54 10.71 6.22
CA MET A 126 1.09 10.64 6.21
C MET A 126 0.62 9.34 6.87
N SER A 127 -0.64 9.30 7.30
CA SER A 127 -1.22 8.09 7.88
C SER A 127 -2.73 8.07 7.71
N TYR A 128 -3.30 6.91 7.47
CA TYR A 128 -4.75 6.70 7.40
C TYR A 128 -5.13 5.35 7.99
N THR A 129 -6.26 5.32 8.70
CA THR A 129 -6.78 4.11 9.35
C THR A 129 -8.12 3.77 8.75
N THR A 130 -8.26 2.51 8.32
CA THR A 130 -9.52 1.97 7.77
C THR A 130 -9.79 0.56 8.31
N SER A 131 -10.96 0.02 7.99
CA SER A 131 -11.32 -1.33 8.41
C SER A 131 -10.54 -2.39 7.62
N ARG A 132 -10.16 -3.46 8.31
CA ARG A 132 -9.53 -4.64 7.71
C ARG A 132 -10.45 -5.29 6.66
N GLU A 133 -11.76 -5.19 6.85
CA GLU A 133 -12.76 -5.67 5.90
C GLU A 133 -12.68 -4.90 4.57
N SER A 134 -12.63 -3.57 4.59
CA SER A 134 -12.49 -2.73 3.40
C SER A 134 -11.27 -3.13 2.55
N ILE A 135 -10.11 -3.29 3.21
CA ILE A 135 -8.88 -3.73 2.55
C ILE A 135 -9.01 -5.16 2.00
N LYS A 136 -9.59 -6.09 2.77
CA LYS A 136 -9.78 -7.48 2.34
C LYS A 136 -10.64 -7.57 1.08
N ASP A 137 -11.74 -6.81 1.02
CA ASP A 137 -12.64 -6.81 -0.12
C ASP A 137 -11.95 -6.33 -1.39
N VAL A 138 -11.19 -5.23 -1.30
CA VAL A 138 -10.41 -4.70 -2.42
C VAL A 138 -9.36 -5.69 -2.91
N ILE A 139 -8.62 -6.32 -2.00
CA ILE A 139 -7.58 -7.31 -2.36
C ILE A 139 -8.21 -8.58 -2.96
N ASN A 140 -9.33 -9.04 -2.42
CA ASN A 140 -10.03 -10.22 -2.94
C ASN A 140 -10.61 -9.96 -4.33
N GLN A 141 -11.15 -8.77 -4.59
CA GLN A 141 -11.62 -8.39 -5.91
C GLN A 141 -10.44 -8.25 -6.90
N LEU A 142 -9.31 -7.67 -6.48
CA LEU A 142 -8.11 -7.65 -7.32
C LEU A 142 -7.68 -9.07 -7.68
N GLU A 143 -7.63 -9.98 -6.71
CA GLU A 143 -7.29 -11.39 -6.94
C GLU A 143 -8.21 -12.03 -7.99
N GLN A 144 -9.52 -11.83 -7.89
CA GLN A 144 -10.48 -12.33 -8.88
C GLN A 144 -10.28 -11.72 -10.27
N GLU A 145 -9.92 -10.43 -10.36
CA GLU A 145 -9.71 -9.78 -11.65
C GLU A 145 -8.35 -10.11 -12.26
N LEU A 146 -7.35 -10.55 -11.49
CA LEU A 146 -6.04 -10.97 -11.99
C LEU A 146 -6.00 -12.44 -12.42
N HIS A 147 -6.96 -13.26 -12.00
CA HIS A 147 -7.18 -14.64 -12.46
C HIS A 147 -8.04 -14.70 -13.73
#